data_AF-A0A3E2CDK3-F1
#
_entry.id   AF-A0A3E2CDK3-F1
#
_cell.length_a   1.000
_cell.length_b   1.000
_cell.length_c   1.000
_cell.angle_alpha   90.00
_cell.angle_beta   90.00
_cell.angle_gamma   90.00
#
_symmetry.space_group_name_H-M   'P 1'
#
loop_
_entity.id
_entity.type
_entity.pdbx_description
1 polymer ?
#
loop_
_entity_poly.entity_id
_entity_poly.type
_entity_poly.pdbx_seq_one_letter_code
_entity_poly.pdbx_strand_id
1 'polypeptide(L)' 'MNKRHKIVSQTVRTIVVWTIALICAVPLYYVVISSFKTPIDMIKHPLQLPTQWLWNNYIDAFADGTIIQAFINTIIVTAV' A
#
# COMPACT_ATOMS: atom_id res chain seq x y z
N MET A 1 12.95 41.38 -5.70
CA MET A 1 13.10 40.01 -5.16
C MET A 1 12.46 39.01 -6.15
N ASN A 2 13.28 38.24 -6.85
CA ASN A 2 13.00 37.67 -8.18
C ASN A 2 11.97 36.53 -8.21
N LYS A 3 10.80 36.76 -8.84
CA LYS A 3 9.72 35.76 -9.03
C LYS A 3 10.21 34.43 -9.66
N ARG A 4 11.22 34.48 -10.54
CA ARG A 4 11.81 33.28 -11.18
C ARG A 4 12.50 32.33 -10.20
N HIS A 5 13.22 32.85 -9.21
CA HIS A 5 13.86 32.01 -8.19
C HIS A 5 12.84 31.31 -7.28
N LYS A 6 11.69 31.96 -7.01
CA LYS A 6 10.59 31.33 -6.27
C LYS A 6 9.96 30.16 -7.02
N ILE A 7 9.74 30.28 -8.34
CA ILE A 7 9.13 29.22 -9.15
C ILE A 7 10.07 28.01 -9.27
N VAL A 8 11.36 28.24 -9.54
CA VAL A 8 12.34 27.14 -9.63
C VAL A 8 12.44 26.38 -8.30
N SER A 9 12.48 27.09 -7.17
CA SER A 9 12.49 26.47 -5.84
C SER A 9 11.21 25.66 -5.57
N GLN A 10 10.05 26.15 -6.00
CA GLN A 10 8.77 25.45 -5.86
C GLN A 10 8.72 24.18 -6.72
N THR A 11 9.13 24.24 -7.98
CA THR A 11 9.15 23.08 -8.87
C THR A 11 10.09 21.99 -8.34
N VAL A 12 11.28 22.35 -7.87
CA VAL A 12 12.22 21.39 -7.26
C VAL A 12 11.60 20.73 -6.03
N ARG A 13 10.98 21.52 -5.13
CA ARG A 13 10.31 20.97 -3.94
C ARG A 13 9.18 20.01 -4.32
N THR A 14 8.36 20.35 -5.31
CA THR A 14 7.28 19.48 -5.79
C THR A 14 7.83 18.16 -6.32
N ILE A 15 8.88 18.20 -7.15
CA ILE A 15 9.52 16.99 -7.68
C ILE A 15 10.03 16.11 -6.54
N VAL A 16 10.76 16.70 -5.57
CA VAL A 16 11.28 15.94 -4.42
C VAL A 16 10.17 15.29 -3.61
N VAL A 17 9.09 16.03 -3.30
CA VAL A 17 7.95 15.48 -2.55
C VAL A 17 7.28 14.35 -3.32
N TRP A 18 7.10 14.49 -4.64
CA TRP A 18 6.53 13.43 -5.47
C TRP A 18 7.42 12.20 -5.54
N THR A 19 8.74 12.37 -5.65
CA THR A 19 9.69 11.25 -5.63
C THR A 19 9.59 10.49 -4.30
N ILE A 20 9.57 11.20 -3.17
CA ILE A 20 9.41 10.58 -1.84
C ILE A 20 8.06 9.86 -1.75
N ALA A 21 6.97 10.49 -2.22
CA ALA A 21 5.65 9.88 -2.21
C ALA A 21 5.60 8.58 -3.03
N LEU A 22 6.24 8.54 -4.22
CA LEU A 22 6.33 7.33 -5.04
C LEU A 22 7.14 6.23 -4.36
N ILE A 23 8.23 6.57 -3.67
CA ILE A 23 9.01 5.61 -2.90
C ILE A 23 8.15 5.01 -1.77
N CYS A 24 7.40 5.84 -1.06
CA CYS A 24 6.46 5.39 -0.03
C CYS A 24 5.30 4.57 -0.60
N ALA A 25 4.93 4.77 -1.86
CA ALA A 25 3.87 4.02 -2.53
C ALA A 25 4.30 2.58 -2.89
N VAL A 26 5.60 2.30 -3.07
CA VAL A 26 6.10 0.95 -3.40
C VAL A 26 5.71 -0.12 -2.37
N PRO A 27 5.93 0.05 -1.05
CA PRO A 27 5.51 -0.96 -0.07
C PRO A 27 3.98 -1.10 0.00
N LEU A 28 3.22 -0.01 -0.20
CA LEU A 28 1.75 -0.08 -0.27
C LEU A 28 1.29 -0.89 -1.48
N TYR A 29 1.89 -0.65 -2.64
CA TYR A 29 1.65 -1.43 -3.85
C TYR A 29 1.97 -2.90 -3.64
N TYR A 30 3.10 -3.21 -2.99
CA TYR A 30 3.48 -4.58 -2.67
C TYR A 30 2.42 -5.28 -1.82
N VAL A 31 1.94 -4.65 -0.74
CA VAL A 31 0.88 -5.24 0.12
C VAL A 31 -0.38 -5.54 -0.69
N VAL A 32 -0.86 -4.57 -1.47
CA VAL A 32 -2.09 -4.72 -2.27
C VAL A 32 -1.94 -5.81 -3.32
N ILE A 33 -0.82 -5.89 -4.03
CA ILE A 33 -0.62 -6.91 -5.06
C ILE A 33 -0.38 -8.29 -4.44
N SER A 34 0.31 -8.34 -3.30
CA SER A 34 0.62 -9.60 -2.62
C SER A 34 -0.62 -10.31 -2.06
N SER A 35 -1.67 -9.56 -1.68
CA SER A 35 -2.91 -10.17 -1.18
C SER A 35 -3.65 -10.97 -2.25
N PHE A 36 -3.42 -10.70 -3.54
CA PHE A 36 -4.00 -11.44 -4.66
C PHE A 36 -3.09 -12.57 -5.20
N LYS A 37 -1.88 -12.74 -4.66
CA LYS A 37 -0.90 -13.71 -5.16
C LYS A 37 -0.94 -15.04 -4.42
N THR A 38 -0.33 -16.06 -5.03
CA THR A 38 0.03 -17.29 -4.33
C THR A 38 1.22 -17.05 -3.38
N PRO A 39 1.39 -17.85 -2.32
CA PRO A 39 2.56 -17.74 -1.43
C PRO A 39 3.90 -17.87 -2.17
N ILE A 40 3.94 -18.72 -3.21
CA ILE A 40 5.13 -18.93 -4.03
C ILE A 40 5.44 -17.68 -4.86
N ASP A 41 4.43 -17.05 -5.46
CA ASP A 41 4.61 -15.83 -6.25
C ASP A 41 5.02 -14.63 -5.39
N MET A 42 4.56 -14.56 -4.14
CA MET A 42 4.99 -13.52 -3.19
C MET A 42 6.51 -13.61 -2.90
N ILE A 43 7.06 -14.82 -2.80
CA ILE A 43 8.48 -15.06 -2.50
C ILE A 43 9.34 -14.88 -3.75
N LYS A 44 8.96 -15.53 -4.86
CA LYS A 44 9.80 -15.57 -6.08
C LYS A 44 9.72 -14.28 -6.87
N HIS A 45 8.57 -13.62 -6.85
CA HIS A 45 8.33 -12.44 -7.68
C HIS A 45 7.52 -11.37 -6.91
N PRO A 46 8.13 -10.72 -5.92
CA PRO A 46 7.42 -9.81 -5.01
C PRO A 46 6.77 -8.62 -5.73
N LEU A 47 7.46 -8.04 -6.72
CA LEU A 47 7.03 -6.81 -7.39
C LEU A 47 6.28 -7.02 -8.71
N GLN A 48 6.20 -8.25 -9.23
CA GLN A 48 5.47 -8.49 -10.49
C GLN A 48 3.95 -8.46 -10.28
N LEU A 49 3.17 -8.30 -11.33
CA LEU A 49 1.72 -8.49 -11.24
C LEU A 49 1.37 -9.97 -11.00
N PRO A 50 0.26 -10.27 -10.30
CA PRO A 50 -0.12 -11.66 -10.04
C PRO A 50 -0.28 -12.42 -11.36
N THR A 51 0.33 -13.59 -11.45
CA THR A 51 0.18 -14.51 -12.60
C THR A 51 -1.25 -15.05 -12.65
N GLN A 52 -1.84 -15.27 -11.48
CA GLN A 52 -3.23 -15.63 -11.25
C GLN A 52 -3.79 -14.77 -10.13
N TRP A 53 -5.02 -14.27 -10.28
CA TRP A 53 -5.70 -13.47 -9.26
C TRP A 53 -6.43 -14.38 -8.27
N LEU A 54 -5.93 -14.48 -7.04
CA LEU A 54 -6.52 -15.29 -5.97
C LEU A 54 -7.48 -14.48 -5.10
N TRP A 55 -8.71 -14.29 -5.59
CA TRP A 55 -9.79 -13.67 -4.81
C TRP A 55 -10.18 -14.49 -3.57
N ASN A 56 -9.99 -15.82 -3.62
CA ASN A 56 -10.21 -16.70 -2.48
C ASN A 56 -9.39 -16.30 -1.26
N ASN A 57 -8.20 -15.70 -1.43
CA ASN A 57 -7.40 -15.24 -0.29
C ASN A 57 -8.19 -14.27 0.61
N TYR A 58 -9.05 -13.43 0.03
CA TYR A 58 -9.92 -12.55 0.81
C TYR A 58 -11.07 -13.33 1.44
N ILE A 59 -11.72 -14.24 0.71
CA ILE A 59 -12.81 -15.07 1.24
C ILE A 59 -12.32 -15.89 2.43
N ASP A 60 -11.19 -16.57 2.29
CA ASP A 60 -10.58 -17.42 3.30
C ASP A 60 -10.12 -16.59 4.51
N ALA A 61 -9.54 -15.40 4.28
CA ALA A 61 -9.13 -14.50 5.36
C ALA A 61 -10.32 -14.03 6.22
N PHE A 62 -11.50 -13.84 5.63
CA PHE A 62 -12.70 -13.43 6.35
C PHE A 62 -13.57 -14.61 6.83
N ALA A 63 -13.27 -15.85 6.42
CA ALA A 63 -14.08 -17.03 6.73
C ALA A 63 -14.14 -17.34 8.23
N ASP A 64 -13.00 -17.26 8.91
CA ASP A 64 -12.90 -17.62 10.34
C ASP A 64 -13.41 -16.50 11.28
N GLY A 65 -13.78 -15.34 10.74
CA GLY A 65 -14.30 -14.19 11.51
C GLY A 65 -13.29 -13.51 12.44
N THR A 66 -12.09 -14.07 12.63
CA THR A 66 -11.03 -13.54 13.50
C THR A 66 -10.58 -12.15 13.08
N ILE A 67 -10.46 -11.89 11.77
CA ILE A 67 -10.12 -10.57 11.23
C ILE A 67 -11.20 -9.54 11.58
N ILE A 68 -12.48 -9.93 11.47
CA ILE A 68 -13.61 -9.04 11.77
C ILE A 68 -13.62 -8.72 13.27
N GLN A 69 -13.44 -9.73 14.12
CA GLN A 69 -13.35 -9.55 15.57
C GLN A 69 -12.17 -8.63 15.95
N ALA A 70 -10.99 -8.88 15.38
CA ALA A 70 -9.81 -8.04 15.62
C ALA A 70 -10.06 -6.58 15.18
N PHE A 71 -10.69 -6.38 14.02
CA PHE A 71 -11.04 -5.05 13.51
C PHE A 71 -12.00 -4.31 14.46
N ILE A 72 -13.06 -4.98 14.94
CA ILE A 72 -14.00 -4.40 15.91
C ILE A 72 -13.29 -4.07 17.22
N ASN A 73 -12.44 -4.97 17.72
CA ASN A 73 -11.67 -4.72 18.94
C ASN A 73 -10.78 -3.48 18.80
N THR A 74 -10.11 -3.31 17.66
CA THR A 74 -9.31 -2.10 17.39
C THR A 74 -10.16 -0.84 17.40
N ILE A 75 -11.36 -0.86 16.81
CA ILE A 75 -12.28 0.29 16.83
C ILE A 75 -12.68 0.63 18.26
N ILE A 76 -13.12 -0.35 19.04
CA ILE A 76 -13.58 -0.14 20.42
C ILE A 76 -12.46 0.47 21.26
N VAL A 77 -11.26 -0.12 21.21
CA VAL A 77 -10.11 0.35 22.00
C VAL A 77 -9.60 1.73 21.56
N THR A 78 -9.76 2.11 20.29
CA THR A 78 -9.30 3.41 19.78
C THR A 78 -10.34 4.52 20.02
N ALA A 79 -11.63 4.19 20.01
CA ALA A 79 -12.71 5.17 20.09
C ALA A 79 -13.21 5.44 21.51
N VAL A 80 -12.98 4.52 22.45
CA VAL A 80 -13.36 4.62 23.87
C VAL A 80 -12.15 4.96 24.72
#